data_AF-A0A2N1PC33-F1
#
_entry.id   AF-A0A2N1PC33-F1
#
_cell.length_a   1.000
_cell.length_b   1.000
_cell.length_c   1.000
_cell.angle_alpha   90.00
_cell.angle_beta   90.00
_cell.angle_gamma   90.00
#
_symmetry.space_group_name_H-M   'P 1'
#
loop_
_entity.id
_entity.type
_entity.pdbx_description
1 polymer ?
#
loop_
_entity_poly.entity_id
_entity_poly.type
_entity_poly.pdbx_seq_one_letter_code
_entity_poly.pdbx_strand_id
1 'polypeptide(L)'
;MIVDAAYSELLDGGKVRCHLCPAECLLTEGKIGICGSRFNSNGKLMTDNFGELVSACYDPVEKKPLYHFHPGKAIFSTGPNGCNLNCSNCQNWEISQGHVPTRFVAPPDLVNLAGRNGSIGIAYTYTEPLIWFEYIREAGKLIKDAGLKNVLVTNGYINEKPLMELLPLIDAANVDLKSMSPDFYKRICKGKLQPVLDNIKHFHEAGVKIEITNLVITGLNDSDHDFEAISDFVASVSTHIPLHFSAYYPTYKMNNPPTSVQKLMRAYEISSKKLDFVYLGNVRIPDRSDTFCPQCKERLICRSGYHIEILELENGKCKNCSHDLNIIQ
;
A
#
# COMPACT_ATOMS: atom_id res chain seq x y z
N MET A 1 2.19 22.91 -4.49
CA MET A 1 2.55 23.67 -5.71
C MET A 1 1.66 23.20 -6.86
N ILE A 2 1.19 24.07 -7.76
CA ILE A 2 0.35 23.64 -8.90
C ILE A 2 1.24 23.31 -10.11
N VAL A 3 1.07 22.12 -10.69
CA VAL A 3 1.83 21.63 -11.85
C VAL A 3 0.92 20.95 -12.87
N ASP A 4 1.40 20.81 -14.11
CA ASP A 4 0.74 20.00 -15.15
C ASP A 4 0.68 18.53 -14.69
N ALA A 5 -0.50 17.91 -14.81
CA ALA A 5 -0.70 16.52 -14.45
C ALA A 5 -0.73 15.63 -15.70
N ALA A 6 -0.04 14.50 -15.62
CA ALA A 6 0.06 13.53 -16.70
C ALA A 6 -1.20 12.67 -16.84
N TYR A 7 -1.28 11.89 -17.93
CA TYR A 7 -2.36 10.95 -18.21
C TYR A 7 -3.71 11.63 -18.40
N SER A 8 -3.80 12.52 -19.39
CA SER A 8 -5.05 13.20 -19.72
C SER A 8 -5.33 13.24 -21.23
N GLU A 9 -6.61 13.26 -21.57
CA GLU A 9 -7.12 13.48 -22.92
C GLU A 9 -7.96 14.77 -22.94
N LEU A 10 -7.62 15.70 -23.84
CA LEU A 10 -8.45 16.88 -24.11
C LEU A 10 -9.60 16.48 -25.05
N LEU A 11 -10.81 16.85 -24.66
CA LEU A 11 -12.05 16.56 -25.37
C LEU A 11 -12.74 17.86 -25.80
N ASP A 12 -13.75 17.71 -26.66
CA ASP A 12 -14.55 18.84 -27.16
C ASP A 12 -15.14 19.69 -26.04
N GLY A 13 -15.16 21.00 -26.27
CA GLY A 13 -15.64 21.98 -25.30
C GLY A 13 -14.72 22.20 -24.10
N GLY A 14 -13.42 21.91 -24.25
CA GLY A 14 -12.41 22.16 -23.21
C GLY A 14 -12.47 21.20 -22.02
N LYS A 15 -13.19 20.08 -22.15
CA LYS A 15 -13.27 19.05 -21.11
C LYS A 15 -12.01 18.21 -21.11
N VAL A 16 -11.61 17.73 -19.94
CA VAL A 16 -10.43 16.88 -19.81
C VAL A 16 -10.83 15.55 -19.17
N ARG A 17 -10.43 14.44 -19.77
CA ARG A 17 -10.53 13.11 -19.15
C ARG A 17 -9.19 12.75 -18.50
N CYS A 18 -9.23 12.41 -17.22
CA CYS A 18 -8.06 11.93 -16.48
C CYS A 18 -8.00 10.40 -16.54
N HIS A 19 -6.88 9.86 -17.04
CA HIS A 19 -6.61 8.43 -17.22
C HIS A 19 -5.61 7.87 -16.20
N LEU A 20 -5.34 8.59 -15.10
CA LEU A 20 -4.41 8.10 -14.07
C LEU A 20 -4.91 6.79 -13.44
N CYS A 21 -6.20 6.74 -13.11
CA CYS A 21 -6.81 5.61 -12.40
C CYS A 21 -8.13 5.18 -13.03
N PRO A 22 -8.66 4.00 -12.68
CA PRO A 22 -9.85 3.43 -13.32
C PRO A 22 -11.15 4.21 -13.09
N ALA A 23 -11.09 5.30 -12.31
CA ALA A 23 -12.18 6.25 -12.14
C ALA A 23 -12.43 7.13 -13.38
N GLU A 24 -11.43 7.31 -14.27
CA GLU A 24 -11.59 7.94 -15.59
C GLU A 24 -12.34 9.29 -15.54
N CYS A 25 -12.00 10.14 -14.57
CA CYS A 25 -12.77 11.35 -14.25
C CYS A 25 -12.88 12.28 -15.46
N LEU A 26 -14.12 12.65 -15.84
CA LEU A 26 -14.40 13.69 -16.82
C LEU A 26 -14.59 15.04 -16.13
N LEU A 27 -13.67 15.97 -16.41
CA LEU A 27 -13.51 17.25 -15.74
C LEU A 27 -13.84 18.40 -16.70
N THR A 28 -14.92 19.12 -16.42
CA THR A 28 -15.19 20.45 -17.00
C THR A 28 -14.27 21.49 -16.37
N GLU A 29 -14.17 22.69 -16.95
CA GLU A 29 -13.38 23.79 -16.39
C GLU A 29 -13.62 23.97 -14.88
N GLY A 30 -12.55 24.06 -14.10
CA GLY A 30 -12.57 24.21 -12.64
C GLY A 30 -13.01 22.97 -11.84
N LYS A 31 -13.45 21.89 -12.50
CA LYS A 31 -13.91 20.69 -11.81
C LYS A 31 -12.72 19.87 -11.28
N ILE A 32 -12.82 19.48 -10.02
CA ILE A 32 -11.86 18.61 -9.33
C ILE A 32 -12.29 17.15 -9.46
N GLY A 33 -11.33 16.26 -9.69
CA GLY A 33 -11.53 14.82 -9.73
C GLY A 33 -11.79 14.22 -8.35
N ILE A 34 -12.21 12.96 -8.32
CA ILE A 34 -12.61 12.30 -7.07
C ILE A 34 -11.47 12.19 -6.04
N CYS A 35 -10.21 12.25 -6.49
CA CYS A 35 -9.04 12.21 -5.61
C CYS A 35 -8.84 13.51 -4.82
N GLY A 36 -9.53 14.58 -5.18
CA GLY A 36 -9.43 15.88 -4.51
C GLY A 36 -8.24 16.74 -4.91
N SER A 37 -7.34 16.26 -5.79
CA SER A 37 -6.10 16.98 -6.15
C SER A 37 -5.90 17.30 -7.62
N ARG A 38 -6.62 16.62 -8.54
CA ARG A 38 -6.49 16.82 -9.98
C ARG A 38 -7.68 17.59 -10.51
N PHE A 39 -7.46 18.63 -11.29
CA PHE A 39 -8.52 19.50 -11.79
C PHE A 39 -8.25 19.98 -13.21
N ASN A 40 -9.30 20.40 -13.91
CA ASN A 40 -9.16 21.01 -15.24
C ASN A 40 -8.99 22.53 -15.09
N SER A 41 -7.93 23.09 -15.70
CA SER A 41 -7.74 24.53 -15.87
C SER A 41 -7.36 24.84 -17.30
N ASN A 42 -8.17 25.66 -17.98
CA ASN A 42 -7.98 26.07 -19.37
C ASN A 42 -7.77 24.88 -20.33
N GLY A 43 -8.55 23.81 -20.15
CA GLY A 43 -8.44 22.59 -20.98
C GLY A 43 -7.18 21.76 -20.71
N LYS A 44 -6.51 21.96 -19.58
CA LYS A 44 -5.35 21.15 -19.15
C LYS A 44 -5.63 20.48 -17.82
N LEU A 45 -5.17 19.24 -17.67
CA LEU A 45 -5.18 18.58 -16.36
C LEU A 45 -4.04 19.16 -15.51
N MET A 46 -4.39 19.69 -14.35
CA MET A 46 -3.47 20.23 -13.37
C MET A 46 -3.58 19.42 -12.08
N THR A 47 -2.55 19.50 -11.24
CA THR A 47 -2.64 19.02 -9.85
C THR A 47 -2.02 20.01 -8.88
N ASP A 48 -2.62 20.13 -7.69
CA ASP A 48 -2.17 21.03 -6.62
C ASP A 48 -1.41 20.31 -5.49
N ASN A 49 -1.37 18.98 -5.50
CA ASN A 49 -0.76 18.21 -4.43
C ASN A 49 0.76 18.04 -4.57
N PHE A 50 1.41 18.51 -5.64
CA PHE A 50 2.84 18.27 -5.88
C PHE A 50 3.69 18.78 -4.70
N GLY A 51 4.40 17.85 -4.05
CA GLY A 51 5.26 18.11 -2.90
C GLY A 51 4.52 18.48 -1.60
N GLU A 52 3.19 18.36 -1.54
CA GLU A 52 2.39 18.75 -0.38
C GLU A 52 2.22 17.59 0.62
N LEU A 53 3.01 17.59 1.69
CA LEU A 53 3.03 16.52 2.70
C LEU A 53 2.02 16.79 3.82
N VAL A 54 1.18 15.81 4.17
CA VAL A 54 0.31 15.89 5.36
C VAL A 54 0.99 15.40 6.65
N SER A 55 2.08 14.65 6.52
CA SER A 55 2.81 14.06 7.65
C SER A 55 4.26 13.79 7.28
N ALA A 56 5.15 13.70 8.27
CA ALA A 56 6.57 13.40 8.08
C ALA A 56 7.10 12.69 9.33
N CYS A 57 7.20 11.36 9.27
CA CYS A 57 7.57 10.53 10.42
C CYS A 57 8.65 9.51 10.04
N TYR A 58 9.55 9.17 10.96
CA TYR A 58 10.42 8.00 10.81
C TYR A 58 9.75 6.84 11.53
N ASP A 59 9.17 5.92 10.75
CA ASP A 59 8.45 4.75 11.26
C ASP A 59 9.31 3.49 11.02
N PRO A 60 9.13 2.41 11.80
CA PRO A 60 9.68 1.10 11.46
C PRO A 60 9.00 0.55 10.20
N VAL A 61 9.72 -0.21 9.38
CA VAL A 61 9.16 -0.81 8.14
C VAL A 61 7.97 -1.74 8.44
N GLU A 62 7.94 -2.36 9.62
CA GLU A 62 6.82 -3.20 10.11
C GLU A 62 5.50 -2.43 10.22
N LYS A 63 5.53 -1.09 10.32
CA LYS A 63 4.32 -0.26 10.31
C LYS A 63 3.74 -0.09 8.90
N LYS A 64 4.50 -0.43 7.85
CA LYS A 64 4.08 -0.45 6.43
C LYS A 64 3.72 -1.86 5.94
N PRO A 65 3.22 -2.70 6.86
CA PRO A 65 3.30 -4.17 6.83
C PRO A 65 4.23 -4.78 5.77
N LEU A 66 5.53 -4.45 5.85
CA LEU A 66 6.57 -4.97 4.97
C LEU A 66 7.55 -5.82 5.77
N TYR A 67 7.10 -6.98 6.24
CA TYR A 67 7.87 -7.82 7.16
C TYR A 67 9.08 -8.50 6.52
N HIS A 68 9.10 -8.58 5.19
CA HIS A 68 10.10 -9.25 4.37
C HIS A 68 10.96 -8.26 3.57
N PHE A 69 10.89 -6.96 3.89
CA PHE A 69 11.69 -5.92 3.26
C PHE A 69 12.40 -5.10 4.33
N HIS A 70 13.70 -5.32 4.51
CA HIS A 70 14.54 -4.65 5.51
C HIS A 70 13.95 -4.71 6.94
N PRO A 71 13.68 -5.91 7.49
CA PRO A 71 13.05 -6.06 8.81
C PRO A 71 13.85 -5.33 9.90
N GLY A 72 13.13 -4.59 10.76
CA GLY A 72 13.70 -3.81 11.86
C GLY A 72 14.36 -2.49 11.47
N LYS A 73 14.39 -2.12 10.19
CA LYS A 73 14.91 -0.82 9.76
C LYS A 73 13.87 0.29 9.91
N ALA A 74 14.36 1.52 10.01
CA ALA A 74 13.53 2.72 9.95
C ALA A 74 13.31 3.15 8.48
N ILE A 75 12.17 3.78 8.21
CA ILE A 75 11.85 4.38 6.92
C ILE A 75 11.10 5.69 7.10
N PHE A 76 11.50 6.72 6.36
CA PHE A 76 10.79 8.00 6.35
C PHE A 76 9.42 7.81 5.70
N SER A 77 8.37 8.30 6.33
CA SER A 77 6.99 8.01 5.98
C SER A 77 6.20 9.30 5.81
N THR A 78 5.54 9.42 4.67
CA THR A 78 4.76 10.61 4.31
C THR A 78 3.66 10.28 3.30
N GLY A 79 2.77 11.24 3.02
CA GLY A 79 1.73 11.10 2.02
C GLY A 79 1.06 12.44 1.69
N PRO A 80 0.23 12.47 0.63
CA PRO A 80 -0.56 13.63 0.26
C PRO A 80 -1.92 13.68 0.97
N ASN A 81 -2.64 14.79 0.81
CA ASN A 81 -4.10 14.77 0.94
C ASN A 81 -4.73 13.99 -0.23
N GLY A 82 -5.89 13.38 0.03
CA GLY A 82 -6.75 12.80 -1.01
C GLY A 82 -6.56 11.30 -1.23
N CYS A 83 -7.54 10.68 -1.90
CA CYS A 83 -7.53 9.28 -2.26
C CYS A 83 -8.48 9.04 -3.44
N ASN A 84 -8.10 8.16 -4.37
CA ASN A 84 -8.93 7.82 -5.52
C ASN A 84 -9.99 6.71 -5.23
N LEU A 85 -10.06 6.23 -3.99
CA LEU A 85 -11.16 5.44 -3.44
C LEU A 85 -11.86 6.21 -2.32
N ASN A 86 -13.12 5.89 -2.06
CA ASN A 86 -13.93 6.51 -1.01
C ASN A 86 -14.41 5.46 0.00
N CYS A 87 -13.47 4.73 0.59
CA CYS A 87 -13.73 3.64 1.53
C CYS A 87 -14.52 4.09 2.77
N SER A 88 -15.69 3.50 3.02
CA SER A 88 -16.52 3.81 4.19
C SER A 88 -15.88 3.48 5.54
N ASN A 89 -14.84 2.63 5.55
CA ASN A 89 -14.06 2.22 6.71
C ASN A 89 -12.68 2.90 6.83
N CYS A 90 -12.41 3.97 6.06
CA CYS A 90 -11.09 4.58 6.04
C CYS A 90 -10.69 5.11 7.43
N GLN A 91 -9.62 4.57 8.00
CA GLN A 91 -9.06 5.02 9.29
C GLN A 91 -8.37 6.39 9.21
N ASN A 92 -8.00 6.80 7.99
CA ASN A 92 -7.35 8.09 7.71
C ASN A 92 -8.29 8.99 6.87
N TRP A 93 -9.61 8.92 7.11
CA TRP A 93 -10.60 9.63 6.29
C TRP A 93 -10.41 11.15 6.33
N GLU A 94 -9.90 11.71 7.43
CA GLU A 94 -9.67 13.16 7.59
C GLU A 94 -8.69 13.69 6.54
N ILE A 95 -7.63 12.93 6.24
CA ILE A 95 -6.59 13.31 5.28
C ILE A 95 -6.82 12.74 3.88
N SER A 96 -7.57 11.63 3.75
CA SER A 96 -7.86 11.01 2.44
C SER A 96 -9.15 11.51 1.79
N GLN A 97 -10.10 12.03 2.57
CA GLN A 97 -11.43 12.47 2.12
C GLN A 97 -11.73 13.92 2.54
N GLY A 98 -11.07 14.39 3.59
CA GLY A 98 -11.03 15.80 3.95
C GLY A 98 -9.86 16.53 3.29
N HIS A 99 -9.57 17.71 3.81
CA HIS A 99 -8.43 18.51 3.40
C HIS A 99 -7.80 19.12 4.65
N VAL A 100 -6.57 18.71 4.97
CA VAL A 100 -5.82 19.23 6.11
C VAL A 100 -4.63 20.08 5.62
N PRO A 101 -4.07 20.97 6.46
CA PRO A 101 -2.87 21.71 6.10
C PRO A 101 -1.70 20.81 5.72
N THR A 102 -0.97 21.21 4.68
CA THR A 102 0.22 20.51 4.18
C THR A 102 1.46 21.36 4.34
N ARG A 103 2.61 20.71 4.17
CA ARG A 103 3.90 21.38 4.03
C ARG A 103 4.54 20.99 2.70
N PHE A 104 4.86 22.00 1.90
CA PHE A 104 5.63 21.80 0.69
C PHE A 104 7.05 21.30 1.01
N VAL A 105 7.47 20.25 0.30
CA VAL A 105 8.84 19.73 0.28
C VAL A 105 9.22 19.51 -1.18
N ALA A 106 10.35 20.09 -1.60
CA ALA A 106 10.86 19.88 -2.94
C ALA A 106 11.49 18.48 -3.07
N PRO A 107 11.52 17.87 -4.27
CA PRO A 107 12.11 16.54 -4.46
C PRO A 107 13.53 16.36 -3.90
N PRO A 108 14.49 17.30 -4.04
CA PRO A 108 15.81 17.16 -3.41
C PRO A 108 15.77 17.20 -1.87
N ASP A 109 14.86 17.97 -1.29
CA ASP A 109 14.67 18.02 0.16
C ASP A 109 14.06 16.72 0.68
N LEU A 110 13.21 16.06 -0.12
CA LEU A 110 12.68 14.74 0.21
C LEU A 110 13.79 13.70 0.32
N VAL A 111 14.77 13.71 -0.59
CA VAL A 111 15.95 12.83 -0.52
C VAL A 111 16.72 13.08 0.77
N ASN A 112 16.95 14.35 1.12
CA ASN A 112 17.63 14.72 2.36
C ASN A 112 16.88 14.24 3.61
N LEU A 113 15.55 14.27 3.61
CA LEU A 113 14.73 13.74 4.71
C LEU A 113 14.76 12.20 4.74
N ALA A 114 14.62 11.56 3.58
CA ALA A 114 14.57 10.11 3.45
C ALA A 114 15.86 9.40 3.89
N GLY A 115 17.02 10.05 3.75
CA GLY A 115 18.32 9.50 4.15
C GLY A 115 18.76 9.80 5.60
N ARG A 116 17.94 10.48 6.40
CA ARG A 116 18.28 10.84 7.80
C ARG A 116 17.91 9.74 8.79
N ASN A 117 18.46 9.83 10.00
CA ASN A 117 18.08 9.00 11.16
C ASN A 117 18.18 7.47 10.92
N GLY A 118 19.12 7.03 10.07
CA GLY A 118 19.28 5.61 9.74
C GLY A 118 18.14 5.04 8.89
N SER A 119 17.33 5.90 8.28
CA SER A 119 16.27 5.53 7.35
C SER A 119 16.83 4.91 6.07
N ILE A 120 16.21 3.84 5.60
CA ILE A 120 16.58 3.18 4.34
C ILE A 120 16.03 3.89 3.10
N GLY A 121 15.11 4.84 3.28
CA GLY A 121 14.46 5.53 2.17
C GLY A 121 13.11 6.12 2.57
N ILE A 122 12.12 5.98 1.68
CA ILE A 122 10.80 6.60 1.82
C ILE A 122 9.66 5.62 1.59
N ALA A 123 8.66 5.66 2.46
CA ALA A 123 7.36 5.05 2.31
C ALA A 123 6.30 6.12 2.03
N TYR A 124 5.72 6.08 0.83
CA TYR A 124 4.55 6.87 0.45
C TYR A 124 3.29 6.14 0.95
N THR A 125 2.58 6.72 1.92
CA THR A 125 1.61 6.02 2.79
C THR A 125 0.56 6.98 3.37
N TYR A 126 -0.27 6.48 4.31
CA TYR A 126 -1.31 7.18 5.07
C TYR A 126 -2.59 7.44 4.26
N THR A 127 -2.46 7.91 3.02
CA THR A 127 -3.57 8.06 2.07
C THR A 127 -3.33 7.16 0.85
N GLU A 128 -3.61 7.64 -0.37
CA GLU A 128 -3.25 6.91 -1.58
C GLU A 128 -2.04 7.55 -2.26
N PRO A 129 -0.87 6.91 -2.27
CA PRO A 129 0.31 7.50 -2.90
C PRO A 129 0.21 7.60 -4.42
N LEU A 130 -0.56 6.75 -5.11
CA LEU A 130 -0.62 6.73 -6.57
C LEU A 130 -1.30 7.98 -7.17
N ILE A 131 -2.10 8.72 -6.39
CA ILE A 131 -2.61 10.05 -6.83
C ILE A 131 -1.54 11.15 -6.77
N TRP A 132 -0.37 10.84 -6.23
CA TRP A 132 0.81 11.68 -6.13
C TRP A 132 1.84 11.40 -7.23
N PHE A 133 1.34 10.90 -8.36
CA PHE A 133 2.10 10.39 -9.49
C PHE A 133 3.26 11.28 -9.91
N GLU A 134 3.00 12.57 -10.17
CA GLU A 134 4.00 13.52 -10.66
C GLU A 134 5.15 13.67 -9.67
N TYR A 135 4.83 13.74 -8.38
CA TYR A 135 5.81 13.91 -7.32
C TYR A 135 6.63 12.64 -7.10
N ILE A 136 6.00 11.46 -7.09
CA ILE A 136 6.71 10.17 -6.98
C ILE A 136 7.60 9.93 -8.19
N ARG A 137 7.17 10.31 -9.40
CA ARG A 137 7.99 10.16 -10.60
C ARG A 137 9.28 10.99 -10.51
N GLU A 138 9.19 12.23 -10.05
CA GLU A 138 10.36 13.12 -9.95
C GLU A 138 11.23 12.78 -8.73
N ALA A 139 10.63 12.74 -7.53
CA ALA A 139 11.35 12.48 -6.31
C ALA A 139 11.84 11.03 -6.22
N GLY A 140 11.05 10.06 -6.69
CA GLY A 140 11.42 8.65 -6.67
C GLY A 140 12.66 8.33 -7.50
N LYS A 141 12.86 9.05 -8.62
CA LYS A 141 14.11 8.99 -9.38
C LYS A 141 15.30 9.46 -8.54
N LEU A 142 15.18 10.62 -7.90
CA LEU A 142 16.26 11.17 -7.06
C LEU A 142 16.56 10.30 -5.83
N ILE A 143 15.52 9.70 -5.23
CA ILE A 143 15.66 8.74 -4.12
C ILE A 143 16.49 7.54 -4.57
N LYS A 144 16.19 6.98 -5.75
CA LYS A 144 16.92 5.85 -6.31
C LYS A 144 18.36 6.20 -6.69
N ASP A 145 18.58 7.38 -7.29
CA ASP A 145 19.91 7.90 -7.62
C ASP A 145 20.78 8.10 -6.37
N ALA A 146 20.15 8.38 -5.21
CA ALA A 146 20.81 8.48 -3.91
C ALA A 146 21.04 7.12 -3.22
N GLY A 147 20.68 6.00 -3.85
CA GLY A 147 20.80 4.64 -3.28
C GLY A 147 19.77 4.32 -2.19
N LEU A 148 18.73 5.14 -2.04
CA LEU A 148 17.64 4.96 -1.09
C LEU A 148 16.48 4.16 -1.71
N LYS A 149 15.60 3.64 -0.85
CA LYS A 149 14.46 2.80 -1.24
C LYS A 149 13.17 3.59 -1.42
N ASN A 150 12.41 3.30 -2.46
CA ASN A 150 11.03 3.77 -2.64
C ASN A 150 10.03 2.67 -2.30
N VAL A 151 9.12 2.98 -1.39
CA VAL A 151 8.10 2.06 -0.90
C VAL A 151 6.70 2.65 -1.08
N LEU A 152 5.76 1.86 -1.59
CA LEU A 152 4.34 2.22 -1.64
C LEU A 152 3.54 1.48 -0.57
N VAL A 153 2.65 2.18 0.13
CA VAL A 153 1.52 1.57 0.84
C VAL A 153 0.26 2.07 0.16
N THR A 154 -0.34 1.22 -0.67
CA THR A 154 -1.31 1.63 -1.69
C THR A 154 -2.54 0.73 -1.73
N ASN A 155 -3.67 1.28 -2.17
CA ASN A 155 -4.84 0.51 -2.55
C ASN A 155 -4.73 -0.15 -3.94
N GLY A 156 -3.65 0.12 -4.69
CA GLY A 156 -3.38 -0.47 -6.00
C GLY A 156 -4.33 -0.02 -7.11
N TYR A 157 -5.10 1.05 -6.93
CA TYR A 157 -6.13 1.49 -7.87
C TYR A 157 -5.58 2.50 -8.89
N ILE A 158 -4.79 2.03 -9.85
CA ILE A 158 -4.16 2.83 -10.91
C ILE A 158 -4.38 2.16 -12.27
N ASN A 159 -4.35 2.91 -13.36
CA ASN A 159 -4.39 2.31 -14.69
C ASN A 159 -3.02 1.71 -15.05
N GLU A 160 -2.98 0.74 -15.96
CA GLU A 160 -1.77 0.01 -16.33
C GLU A 160 -0.64 0.93 -16.81
N LYS A 161 -0.90 1.80 -17.80
CA LYS A 161 0.12 2.69 -18.36
C LYS A 161 0.86 3.54 -17.31
N PRO A 162 0.17 4.30 -16.42
CA PRO A 162 0.86 5.03 -15.37
C PRO A 162 1.56 4.11 -14.37
N LEU A 163 1.00 2.94 -14.04
CA LEU A 163 1.72 2.00 -13.18
C LEU A 163 3.05 1.56 -13.80
N MET A 164 3.07 1.20 -15.09
CA MET A 164 4.28 0.78 -15.80
C MET A 164 5.37 1.85 -15.79
N GLU A 165 5.01 3.14 -15.83
CA GLU A 165 5.99 4.24 -15.71
C GLU A 165 6.59 4.33 -14.30
N LEU A 166 5.82 4.02 -13.24
CA LEU A 166 6.31 4.09 -11.87
C LEU A 166 7.09 2.85 -11.44
N LEU A 167 6.72 1.65 -11.91
CA LEU A 167 7.29 0.37 -11.44
C LEU A 167 8.83 0.35 -11.39
N PRO A 168 9.57 0.87 -12.39
CA PRO A 168 11.04 0.90 -12.34
C PRO A 168 11.63 1.72 -11.18
N LEU A 169 10.84 2.56 -10.53
CA LEU A 169 11.24 3.39 -9.40
C LEU A 169 10.94 2.76 -8.04
N ILE A 170 10.07 1.75 -7.97
CA ILE A 170 9.54 1.19 -6.73
C ILE A 170 10.32 -0.07 -6.33
N ASP A 171 10.83 -0.12 -5.10
CA ASP A 171 11.54 -1.29 -4.56
C ASP A 171 10.58 -2.28 -3.87
N ALA A 172 9.59 -1.76 -3.14
CA ALA A 172 8.61 -2.58 -2.45
C ALA A 172 7.22 -1.92 -2.40
N ALA A 173 6.18 -2.74 -2.27
CA ALA A 173 4.81 -2.26 -2.10
C ALA A 173 4.02 -3.14 -1.13
N ASN A 174 3.34 -2.52 -0.16
CA ASN A 174 2.24 -3.15 0.52
C ASN A 174 0.93 -2.75 -0.18
N VAL A 175 0.21 -3.74 -0.72
CA VAL A 175 -1.04 -3.51 -1.44
C VAL A 175 -2.25 -3.94 -0.60
N ASP A 176 -3.15 -3.00 -0.35
CA ASP A 176 -4.40 -3.25 0.36
C ASP A 176 -5.41 -3.98 -0.54
N LEU A 177 -5.46 -5.31 -0.48
CA LEU A 177 -6.51 -6.10 -1.12
C LEU A 177 -7.73 -6.18 -0.20
N LYS A 178 -8.68 -5.25 -0.37
CA LYS A 178 -9.75 -5.01 0.59
C LYS A 178 -10.82 -6.12 0.67
N SER A 179 -11.05 -6.85 -0.42
CA SER A 179 -11.99 -7.99 -0.51
C SER A 179 -11.83 -8.68 -1.86
N MET A 180 -12.25 -9.94 -1.99
CA MET A 180 -12.42 -10.61 -3.29
C MET A 180 -13.81 -10.40 -3.92
N SER A 181 -14.65 -9.55 -3.31
CA SER A 181 -16.00 -9.24 -3.80
C SER A 181 -16.05 -7.95 -4.63
N PRO A 182 -16.50 -8.01 -5.90
CA PRO A 182 -16.79 -6.80 -6.68
C PRO A 182 -17.87 -5.90 -6.04
N ASP A 183 -18.84 -6.48 -5.33
CA ASP A 183 -19.88 -5.71 -4.61
C ASP A 183 -19.29 -4.92 -3.45
N PHE A 184 -18.33 -5.51 -2.71
CA PHE A 184 -17.59 -4.81 -1.66
C PHE A 184 -16.87 -3.58 -2.24
N TYR A 185 -16.16 -3.73 -3.35
CA TYR A 185 -15.47 -2.60 -3.99
C TYR A 185 -16.45 -1.53 -4.46
N LYS A 186 -17.57 -1.91 -5.08
CA LYS A 186 -18.59 -0.98 -5.55
C LYS A 186 -19.23 -0.20 -4.40
N ARG A 187 -19.63 -0.89 -3.33
CA ARG A 187 -20.42 -0.31 -2.24
C ARG A 187 -19.58 0.35 -1.17
N ILE A 188 -18.51 -0.33 -0.71
CA ILE A 188 -17.66 0.12 0.38
C ILE A 188 -16.56 1.04 -0.13
N CYS A 189 -15.86 0.67 -1.21
CA CYS A 189 -14.71 1.42 -1.69
C CYS A 189 -15.05 2.49 -2.75
N LYS A 190 -16.23 2.40 -3.36
CA LYS A 190 -16.62 3.19 -4.55
C LYS A 190 -15.66 3.01 -5.74
N GLY A 191 -15.10 1.80 -5.87
CA GLY A 191 -14.13 1.44 -6.90
C GLY A 191 -14.46 0.11 -7.57
N LYS A 192 -13.46 -0.48 -8.24
CA LYS A 192 -13.55 -1.77 -8.93
C LYS A 192 -12.46 -2.71 -8.42
N LEU A 193 -12.78 -3.99 -8.25
CA LEU A 193 -11.84 -5.01 -7.78
C LEU A 193 -10.76 -5.33 -8.83
N GLN A 194 -11.19 -5.60 -10.07
CA GLN A 194 -10.31 -6.17 -11.10
C GLN A 194 -9.00 -5.38 -11.32
N PRO A 195 -8.99 -4.03 -11.41
CA PRO A 195 -7.76 -3.29 -11.56
C PRO A 195 -6.75 -3.50 -10.43
N VAL A 196 -7.21 -3.71 -9.19
CA VAL A 196 -6.32 -3.99 -8.05
C VAL A 196 -5.68 -5.36 -8.20
N LEU A 197 -6.46 -6.37 -8.61
CA LEU A 197 -5.93 -7.72 -8.85
C LEU A 197 -4.89 -7.75 -9.98
N ASP A 198 -5.17 -7.03 -11.07
CA ASP A 198 -4.25 -6.93 -12.21
C ASP A 198 -2.96 -6.20 -11.80
N ASN A 199 -3.08 -5.12 -11.02
CA ASN A 199 -1.91 -4.38 -10.57
C ASN A 199 -1.04 -5.15 -9.56
N ILE A 200 -1.63 -5.99 -8.71
CA ILE A 200 -0.85 -6.90 -7.85
C ILE A 200 0.03 -7.82 -8.70
N LYS A 201 -0.49 -8.36 -9.81
CA LYS A 201 0.29 -9.17 -10.76
C LYS A 201 1.39 -8.34 -11.41
N HIS A 202 1.07 -7.14 -11.88
CA HIS A 202 2.05 -6.22 -12.47
C HIS A 202 3.21 -5.87 -11.52
N PHE A 203 2.92 -5.61 -10.24
CA PHE A 203 3.97 -5.39 -9.24
C PHE A 203 4.88 -6.61 -9.10
N HIS A 204 4.28 -7.81 -9.00
CA HIS A 204 5.03 -9.06 -8.89
C HIS A 204 5.89 -9.34 -10.13
N GLU A 205 5.32 -9.19 -11.33
CA GLU A 205 5.99 -9.42 -12.62
C GLU A 205 7.16 -8.43 -12.84
N ALA A 206 7.04 -7.21 -12.33
CA ALA A 206 8.12 -6.22 -12.36
C ALA A 206 9.21 -6.45 -11.31
N GLY A 207 9.10 -7.49 -10.47
CA GLY A 207 10.07 -7.81 -9.44
C GLY A 207 10.03 -6.88 -8.21
N VAL A 208 8.94 -6.11 -8.04
CA VAL A 208 8.74 -5.30 -6.82
C VAL A 208 8.48 -6.25 -5.66
N LYS A 209 9.15 -6.02 -4.51
CA LYS A 209 8.89 -6.82 -3.31
C LYS A 209 7.49 -6.48 -2.78
N ILE A 210 6.53 -7.36 -2.99
CA ILE A 210 5.15 -7.12 -2.55
C ILE A 210 4.75 -7.93 -1.32
N GLU A 211 3.94 -7.28 -0.49
CA GLU A 211 3.16 -7.89 0.58
C GLU A 211 1.72 -7.38 0.46
N ILE A 212 0.75 -8.20 0.88
CA ILE A 212 -0.68 -7.87 0.73
C ILE A 212 -1.30 -7.72 2.11
N THR A 213 -2.07 -6.67 2.32
CA THR A 213 -2.83 -6.46 3.56
C THR A 213 -4.32 -6.56 3.30
N ASN A 214 -5.02 -7.30 4.16
CA ASN A 214 -6.46 -7.35 4.23
C ASN A 214 -6.93 -6.90 5.61
N LEU A 215 -7.66 -5.79 5.66
CA LEU A 215 -8.40 -5.40 6.86
C LEU A 215 -9.68 -6.24 6.93
N VAL A 216 -9.74 -7.15 7.90
CA VAL A 216 -10.90 -8.01 8.14
C VAL A 216 -11.97 -7.19 8.84
N ILE A 217 -13.16 -7.08 8.26
CA ILE A 217 -14.30 -6.30 8.72
C ILE A 217 -15.48 -7.24 8.99
N THR A 218 -15.93 -7.26 10.24
CA THR A 218 -17.03 -8.08 10.72
C THR A 218 -18.28 -7.96 9.85
N GLY A 219 -18.73 -9.08 9.27
CA GLY A 219 -19.93 -9.18 8.45
C GLY A 219 -19.79 -8.74 7.00
N LEU A 220 -18.58 -8.43 6.51
CA LEU A 220 -18.36 -7.97 5.13
C LEU A 220 -17.33 -8.78 4.34
N ASN A 221 -16.20 -9.12 4.95
CA ASN A 221 -15.11 -9.88 4.31
C ASN A 221 -14.44 -10.84 5.31
N ASP A 222 -15.21 -11.37 6.26
CA ASP A 222 -14.73 -12.18 7.40
C ASP A 222 -15.31 -13.60 7.44
N SER A 223 -15.81 -14.11 6.31
CA SER A 223 -16.24 -15.50 6.19
C SER A 223 -15.07 -16.42 5.77
N ASP A 224 -15.21 -17.73 6.03
CA ASP A 224 -14.23 -18.72 5.57
C ASP A 224 -14.03 -18.65 4.05
N HIS A 225 -15.11 -18.44 3.28
CA HIS A 225 -15.04 -18.24 1.83
C HIS A 225 -14.22 -17.01 1.45
N ASP A 226 -14.36 -15.89 2.17
CA ASP A 226 -13.57 -14.68 1.89
C ASP A 226 -12.08 -14.93 2.12
N PHE A 227 -11.72 -15.64 3.20
CA PHE A 227 -10.34 -16.00 3.51
C PHE A 227 -9.77 -17.01 2.51
N GLU A 228 -10.56 -17.99 2.08
CA GLU A 228 -10.16 -18.92 1.02
C GLU A 228 -9.91 -18.19 -0.29
N ALA A 229 -10.83 -17.32 -0.71
CA ALA A 229 -10.76 -16.61 -1.98
C ALA A 229 -9.54 -15.67 -2.06
N ILE A 230 -9.24 -14.91 -0.99
CA ILE A 230 -8.06 -14.05 -0.99
C ILE A 230 -6.78 -14.89 -0.98
N SER A 231 -6.74 -15.98 -0.22
CA SER A 231 -5.58 -16.88 -0.17
C SER A 231 -5.32 -17.55 -1.51
N ASP A 232 -6.38 -18.00 -2.20
CA ASP A 232 -6.28 -18.60 -3.54
C ASP A 232 -5.75 -17.60 -4.55
N PHE A 233 -6.22 -16.36 -4.50
CA PHE A 233 -5.70 -15.31 -5.36
C PHE A 233 -4.21 -15.05 -5.10
N VAL A 234 -3.81 -14.83 -3.84
CA VAL A 234 -2.40 -14.59 -3.52
C VAL A 234 -1.53 -15.78 -3.94
N ALA A 235 -1.94 -17.01 -3.64
CA ALA A 235 -1.22 -18.22 -4.03
C ALA A 235 -1.13 -18.38 -5.56
N SER A 236 -2.13 -17.92 -6.31
CA SER A 236 -2.11 -17.93 -7.78
C SER A 236 -1.07 -16.95 -8.38
N VAL A 237 -0.67 -15.92 -7.62
CA VAL A 237 0.42 -15.02 -8.01
C VAL A 237 1.75 -15.58 -7.51
N SER A 238 1.87 -15.89 -6.22
CA SER A 238 3.01 -16.58 -5.62
C SER A 238 2.72 -16.93 -4.16
N THR A 239 3.04 -18.17 -3.74
CA THR A 239 2.91 -18.62 -2.34
C THR A 239 3.86 -17.92 -1.37
N HIS A 240 4.91 -17.29 -1.92
CA HIS A 240 5.90 -16.53 -1.15
C HIS A 240 5.49 -15.08 -0.87
N ILE A 241 4.38 -14.59 -1.42
CA ILE A 241 3.86 -13.25 -1.10
C ILE A 241 3.25 -13.29 0.31
N PRO A 242 3.79 -12.51 1.27
CA PRO A 242 3.17 -12.40 2.59
C PRO A 242 1.75 -11.83 2.54
N LEU A 243 0.84 -12.49 3.26
CA LEU A 243 -0.52 -12.00 3.47
C LEU A 243 -0.73 -11.60 4.92
N HIS A 244 -1.08 -10.33 5.14
CA HIS A 244 -1.36 -9.75 6.44
C HIS A 244 -2.86 -9.60 6.66
N PHE A 245 -3.36 -10.09 7.79
CA PHE A 245 -4.71 -9.78 8.26
C PHE A 245 -4.65 -8.79 9.41
N SER A 246 -5.44 -7.73 9.32
CA SER A 246 -5.56 -6.72 10.38
C SER A 246 -7.00 -6.63 10.88
N ALA A 247 -7.15 -6.31 12.17
CA ALA A 247 -8.43 -6.09 12.82
C ALA A 247 -9.03 -4.73 12.46
N TYR A 248 -10.28 -4.74 12.04
CA TYR A 248 -11.10 -3.53 11.95
C TYR A 248 -11.59 -3.06 13.33
N TYR A 249 -11.82 -1.76 13.45
CA TYR A 249 -12.59 -1.13 14.52
C TYR A 249 -13.56 -0.09 13.93
N PRO A 250 -14.71 0.19 14.58
CA PRO A 250 -15.66 1.22 14.16
C PRO A 250 -14.99 2.55 13.83
N THR A 251 -15.13 3.01 12.58
CA THR A 251 -14.50 4.26 12.13
C THR A 251 -15.22 4.85 10.93
N TYR A 252 -15.04 6.15 10.72
CA TYR A 252 -15.62 6.94 9.65
C TYR A 252 -17.14 6.77 9.49
N LYS A 253 -17.61 5.99 8.50
CA LYS A 253 -19.04 5.81 8.19
C LYS A 253 -19.57 4.46 8.64
N MET A 254 -18.76 3.65 9.31
CA MET A 254 -19.09 2.27 9.63
C MET A 254 -19.11 2.01 11.13
N ASN A 255 -20.13 1.26 11.56
CA ASN A 255 -20.40 0.93 12.96
C ASN A 255 -20.43 -0.59 13.22
N ASN A 256 -19.95 -1.40 12.27
CA ASN A 256 -19.79 -2.84 12.48
C ASN A 256 -18.98 -3.11 13.75
N PRO A 257 -19.22 -4.20 14.49
CA PRO A 257 -18.41 -4.54 15.65
C PRO A 257 -16.92 -4.69 15.29
N PRO A 258 -15.98 -4.37 16.22
CA PRO A 258 -14.56 -4.65 16.01
C PRO A 258 -14.34 -6.11 15.66
N THR A 259 -13.33 -6.38 14.83
CA THR A 259 -12.99 -7.76 14.44
C THR A 259 -12.44 -8.51 15.63
N SER A 260 -12.99 -9.70 15.89
CA SER A 260 -12.55 -10.52 17.01
C SER A 260 -11.23 -11.23 16.72
N VAL A 261 -10.48 -11.54 17.78
CA VAL A 261 -9.26 -12.35 17.68
C VAL A 261 -9.55 -13.71 17.05
N GLN A 262 -10.70 -14.31 17.36
CA GLN A 262 -11.11 -15.60 16.80
C GLN A 262 -11.26 -15.55 15.27
N LYS A 263 -11.78 -14.44 14.73
CA LYS A 263 -11.89 -14.26 13.27
C LYS A 263 -10.52 -14.16 12.60
N LEU A 264 -9.58 -13.43 13.20
CA LEU A 264 -8.21 -13.34 12.67
C LEU A 264 -7.48 -14.67 12.75
N MET A 265 -7.61 -15.40 13.86
CA MET A 265 -7.05 -16.74 13.98
C MET A 265 -7.64 -17.69 12.93
N ARG A 266 -8.94 -17.57 12.63
CA ARG A 266 -9.57 -18.35 11.56
C ARG A 266 -9.00 -18.01 10.18
N ALA A 267 -8.80 -16.72 9.88
CA ALA A 267 -8.15 -16.28 8.66
C ALA A 267 -6.72 -16.85 8.53
N TYR A 268 -5.95 -16.80 9.63
CA TYR A 268 -4.61 -17.38 9.69
C TYR A 268 -4.60 -18.89 9.40
N GLU A 269 -5.48 -19.66 10.06
CA GLU A 269 -5.56 -21.11 9.88
C GLU A 269 -5.91 -21.54 8.45
N ILE A 270 -6.82 -20.82 7.80
CA ILE A 270 -7.23 -21.09 6.42
C ILE A 270 -6.08 -20.75 5.46
N SER A 271 -5.52 -19.55 5.60
CA SER A 271 -4.54 -19.00 4.66
C SER A 271 -3.18 -19.71 4.76
N SER A 272 -2.78 -20.13 5.96
CA SER A 272 -1.50 -20.84 6.21
C SER A 272 -1.45 -22.24 5.60
N LYS A 273 -2.57 -22.76 5.09
CA LYS A 273 -2.60 -24.02 4.33
C LYS A 273 -2.18 -23.83 2.87
N LYS A 274 -2.17 -22.58 2.39
CA LYS A 274 -1.95 -22.23 0.97
C LYS A 274 -0.74 -21.32 0.76
N LEU A 275 -0.35 -20.55 1.78
CA LEU A 275 0.71 -19.56 1.72
C LEU A 275 1.83 -19.88 2.73
N ASP A 276 3.06 -19.55 2.36
CA ASP A 276 4.22 -19.76 3.23
C ASP A 276 4.24 -18.78 4.41
N PHE A 277 3.72 -17.57 4.19
CA PHE A 277 3.78 -16.47 5.13
C PHE A 277 2.41 -15.79 5.31
N VAL A 278 1.85 -15.96 6.50
CA VAL A 278 0.62 -15.29 6.92
C VAL A 278 0.88 -14.61 8.24
N TYR A 279 0.48 -13.35 8.34
CA TYR A 279 0.73 -12.52 9.52
C TYR A 279 -0.58 -11.95 10.07
N LEU A 280 -0.68 -11.86 11.39
CA LEU A 280 -1.74 -11.11 12.06
C LEU A 280 -1.16 -9.78 12.55
N GLY A 281 -1.46 -8.72 11.82
CA GLY A 281 -1.06 -7.35 12.12
C GLY A 281 -2.01 -6.69 13.12
N ASN A 282 -1.61 -5.53 13.65
CA ASN A 282 -2.36 -4.62 14.53
C ASN A 282 -3.06 -5.22 15.78
N VAL A 283 -2.82 -6.50 16.08
CA VAL A 283 -3.23 -7.22 17.28
C VAL A 283 -2.01 -7.89 17.93
N ARG A 284 -2.05 -8.08 19.25
CA ARG A 284 -1.00 -8.79 19.98
C ARG A 284 -1.41 -10.23 20.17
N ILE A 285 -1.00 -11.09 19.25
CA ILE A 285 -1.19 -12.54 19.34
C ILE A 285 0.19 -13.19 19.29
N PRO A 286 0.58 -13.99 20.31
CA PRO A 286 1.88 -14.65 20.33
C PRO A 286 2.19 -15.39 19.02
N ASP A 287 3.40 -15.22 18.53
CA ASP A 287 3.97 -15.89 17.35
C ASP A 287 3.27 -15.61 16.00
N ARG A 288 2.20 -14.80 15.95
CA ARG A 288 1.47 -14.53 14.69
C ARG A 288 2.01 -13.35 13.89
N SER A 289 2.95 -12.60 14.46
CA SER A 289 3.77 -11.60 13.77
C SER A 289 5.19 -12.09 13.46
N ASP A 290 5.57 -13.27 13.94
CA ASP A 290 6.92 -13.81 13.83
C ASP A 290 7.11 -14.52 12.48
N THR A 291 8.33 -14.45 11.94
CA THR A 291 8.66 -15.17 10.70
C THR A 291 9.26 -16.52 11.04
N PHE A 292 8.62 -17.59 10.58
CA PHE A 292 9.12 -18.97 10.67
C PHE A 292 9.56 -19.48 9.30
N CYS A 293 10.57 -20.34 9.27
CA CYS A 293 10.98 -21.01 8.04
C CYS A 293 9.86 -21.97 7.58
N PRO A 294 9.36 -21.87 6.33
CA PRO A 294 8.32 -22.77 5.86
C PRO A 294 8.80 -24.23 5.76
N GLN A 295 10.11 -24.45 5.58
CA GLN A 295 10.72 -25.77 5.45
C GLN A 295 11.03 -26.45 6.79
N CYS A 296 11.80 -25.81 7.68
CA CYS A 296 12.25 -26.44 8.94
C CYS A 296 11.50 -25.95 10.18
N LYS A 297 10.59 -24.98 10.04
CA LYS A 297 9.80 -24.35 11.12
C LYS A 297 10.62 -23.61 12.18
N GLU A 298 11.92 -23.41 11.96
CA GLU A 298 12.77 -22.57 12.81
C GLU A 298 12.24 -21.14 12.85
N ARG A 299 12.30 -20.49 14.03
CA ARG A 299 11.90 -19.09 14.17
C ARG A 299 13.05 -18.19 13.73
N LEU A 300 12.82 -17.40 12.68
CA LEU A 300 13.86 -16.61 12.02
C LEU A 300 13.84 -15.14 12.45
N ILE A 301 12.65 -14.58 12.66
CA ILE A 301 12.46 -13.21 13.11
C ILE A 301 11.38 -13.20 14.19
N CYS A 302 11.72 -12.68 15.36
CA CYS A 302 10.79 -12.43 16.45
C CYS A 302 10.33 -10.96 16.42
N ARG A 303 9.02 -10.72 16.56
CA ARG A 303 8.44 -9.37 16.57
C ARG A 303 7.59 -9.16 17.83
N SER A 304 7.99 -8.20 18.65
CA SER A 304 7.20 -7.70 19.78
C SER A 304 6.80 -6.26 19.52
N GLY A 305 5.64 -6.08 18.86
CA GLY A 305 5.25 -4.78 18.33
C GLY A 305 6.24 -4.30 17.27
N TYR A 306 6.96 -3.22 17.55
CA TYR A 306 8.00 -2.66 16.68
C TYR A 306 9.42 -2.92 17.18
N HIS A 307 9.59 -3.85 18.11
CA HIS A 307 10.89 -4.41 18.45
C HIS A 307 11.12 -5.69 17.64
N ILE A 308 12.16 -5.70 16.82
CA ILE A 308 12.47 -6.77 15.88
C ILE A 308 13.79 -7.40 16.29
N GLU A 309 13.78 -8.71 16.46
CA GLU A 309 14.98 -9.50 16.72
C GLU A 309 15.16 -10.50 15.57
N ILE A 310 16.25 -10.36 14.81
CA ILE A 310 16.65 -11.30 13.77
C ILE A 310 17.48 -12.39 14.42
N LEU A 311 17.01 -13.64 14.35
CA LEU A 311 17.61 -14.79 15.02
C LEU A 311 18.44 -15.62 14.03
N GLU A 312 17.75 -16.43 13.21
CA GLU A 312 18.37 -17.43 12.34
C GLU A 312 18.21 -17.12 10.83
N LEU A 313 18.26 -15.83 10.48
CA LEU A 313 18.16 -15.35 9.10
C LEU A 313 19.46 -14.67 8.66
N GLU A 314 20.03 -15.12 7.54
CA GLU A 314 21.21 -14.52 6.92
C GLU A 314 21.05 -14.45 5.40
N ASN A 315 21.26 -13.26 4.82
CA ASN A 315 21.09 -12.96 3.40
C ASN A 315 19.75 -13.44 2.83
N GLY A 316 18.66 -13.26 3.59
CA GLY A 316 17.32 -13.70 3.20
C GLY A 316 17.05 -15.20 3.33
N LYS A 317 18.04 -15.99 3.81
CA LYS A 317 17.97 -17.44 3.93
C LYS A 317 17.95 -17.90 5.38
N CYS A 318 17.28 -19.02 5.63
CA CYS A 318 17.32 -19.68 6.93
C CYS A 318 18.72 -20.25 7.20
N LYS A 319 19.36 -19.89 8.32
CA LYS A 319 20.67 -20.42 8.71
C LYS A 319 20.66 -21.93 9.01
N ASN A 320 19.51 -22.48 9.41
CA ASN A 320 19.38 -23.89 9.77
C ASN A 320 19.26 -24.82 8.54
N CYS A 321 18.47 -24.44 7.53
CA CYS A 321 18.21 -25.30 6.36
C CYS A 321 18.54 -24.69 5.00
N SER A 322 19.09 -23.46 4.96
CA SER A 322 19.42 -22.71 3.74
C SER A 322 18.27 -22.38 2.81
N HIS A 323 17.01 -22.61 3.23
CA HIS A 323 15.83 -22.24 2.47
C HIS A 323 15.82 -20.73 2.23
N ASP A 324 15.57 -20.31 0.99
CA ASP A 324 15.43 -18.90 0.62
C ASP A 324 14.00 -18.43 0.91
N LEU A 325 13.88 -17.42 1.77
CA LEU A 325 12.57 -16.87 2.16
C LEU A 325 12.18 -15.66 1.31
N ASN A 326 13.01 -15.27 0.34
CA ASN A 326 12.82 -14.06 -0.44
C ASN A 326 12.73 -12.80 0.44
N ILE A 327 13.44 -12.77 1.58
CA ILE A 327 13.50 -11.62 2.49
C ILE A 327 14.71 -10.74 2.11
N ILE A 328 14.48 -9.44 1.97
CA ILE A 328 15.54 -8.45 1.71
C ILE A 328 16.02 -7.91 3.07
N GLN A 329 17.34 -7.90 3.33
CA GLN A 329 17.96 -7.39 4.58
C GLN A 329 18.71 -6.08 4.36
#